data_AF-D4IIG8-F1
#
_entry.id   AF-D4IIG8-F1
#
_cell.length_a   1.000
_cell.length_b   1.000
_cell.length_c   1.000
_cell.angle_alpha   90.00
_cell.angle_beta   90.00
_cell.angle_gamma   90.00
#
_symmetry.space_group_name_H-M   'P 1'
#
loop_
_entity.id
_entity.type
_entity.pdbx_description
1 polymer ?
#
loop_
_entity_poly.entity_id
_entity_poly.type
_entity_poly.pdbx_seq_one_letter_code
_entity_poly.pdbx_strand_id
1 'polypeptide(L)'
;ALEEMHCKVSGFVMGLSVIGSIFNVTGIAINRYCYICHSFVYDKLFTAWNTMFYVCLIWALTVLATVPNFFVGSIEYDPRIYSCTFVQTASSSYTITVVVIHFIVPITVVTFCYLRIWILVIQVRRKVKSETKPRMKPSDFRNFLTMFVVFVIFAFCWAPLNLIGLAVAIN
;
A
#
# COMPACT_ATOMS: atom_id res chain seq x y z
N ALA A 1 18.70 1.44 28.29
CA ALA A 1 18.20 2.77 27.87
C ALA A 1 18.44 3.05 26.38
N LEU A 2 19.69 3.08 25.89
CA LEU A 2 19.99 3.34 24.46
C LEU A 2 19.45 2.20 23.55
N GLU A 3 19.62 0.94 23.97
CA GLU A 3 19.15 -0.23 23.22
C GLU A 3 17.61 -0.31 23.12
N GLU A 4 16.88 0.01 24.19
CA GLU A 4 15.41 0.10 24.19
C GLU A 4 14.90 1.26 23.32
N MET A 5 15.62 2.38 23.27
CA MET A 5 15.24 3.51 22.43
C MET A 5 15.44 3.18 20.94
N HIS A 6 16.55 2.52 20.59
CA HIS A 6 16.82 2.05 19.22
C HIS A 6 15.79 1.00 18.77
N CYS A 7 15.41 0.10 19.68
CA CYS A 7 14.35 -0.89 19.50
C CYS A 7 13.00 -0.25 19.16
N LYS A 8 12.56 0.75 19.95
CA LYS A 8 11.32 1.49 19.72
C LYS A 8 11.32 2.28 18.42
N VAL A 9 12.43 2.98 18.13
CA VAL A 9 12.59 3.74 16.88
C VAL A 9 12.59 2.80 15.66
N SER A 10 13.25 1.64 15.75
CA SER A 10 13.29 0.66 14.66
C SER A 10 11.89 0.12 14.34
N GLY A 11 11.11 -0.27 15.35
CA GLY A 11 9.73 -0.70 15.17
C GLY A 11 8.86 0.39 14.55
N PHE A 12 8.99 1.63 15.01
CA PHE A 12 8.26 2.78 14.46
C PHE A 12 8.62 3.06 13.00
N VAL A 13 9.90 3.10 12.66
CA VAL A 13 10.37 3.31 11.29
C VAL A 13 9.92 2.16 10.38
N MET A 14 9.93 0.92 10.88
CA MET A 14 9.41 -0.22 10.14
C MET A 14 7.91 -0.05 9.85
N GLY A 15 7.08 0.27 10.85
CA GLY A 15 5.65 0.51 10.68
C GLY A 15 5.33 1.66 9.71
N LEU A 16 6.02 2.80 9.85
CA LEU A 16 5.90 3.92 8.91
C LEU A 16 6.26 3.52 7.49
N SER A 17 7.35 2.75 7.31
CA SER A 17 7.81 2.32 5.99
C SER A 17 6.80 1.39 5.33
N VAL A 18 6.20 0.46 6.08
CA VAL A 18 5.16 -0.46 5.60
C VAL A 18 3.94 0.32 5.13
N ILE A 19 3.33 1.05 6.07
CA ILE A 19 2.04 1.70 5.87
C ILE A 19 2.18 2.78 4.80
N GLY A 20 3.26 3.57 4.87
CA GLY A 20 3.58 4.58 3.88
C GLY A 20 3.78 3.99 2.49
N SER A 21 4.50 2.87 2.36
CA SER A 21 4.70 2.21 1.05
C SER A 21 3.39 1.73 0.46
N ILE A 22 2.50 1.13 1.26
CA ILE A 22 1.22 0.61 0.79
C ILE A 22 0.31 1.74 0.29
N PHE A 23 0.17 2.82 1.08
CA PHE A 23 -0.65 3.95 0.68
C PHE A 23 -0.08 4.66 -0.56
N ASN A 24 1.25 4.77 -0.67
CA ASN A 24 1.89 5.31 -1.87
C ASN A 24 1.60 4.44 -3.10
N VAL A 25 1.82 3.12 -3.01
CA VAL A 25 1.53 2.18 -4.12
C VAL A 25 0.05 2.25 -4.53
N THR A 26 -0.85 2.31 -3.56
CA THR A 26 -2.31 2.44 -3.81
C THR A 26 -2.63 3.75 -4.51
N GLY A 27 -2.09 4.87 -4.04
CA GLY A 27 -2.27 6.18 -4.66
C GLY A 27 -1.77 6.21 -6.10
N ILE A 28 -0.60 5.64 -6.38
CA ILE A 28 -0.06 5.61 -7.74
C ILE A 28 -0.89 4.65 -8.63
N ALA A 29 -1.41 3.54 -8.09
CA ALA A 29 -2.33 2.65 -8.82
C ALA A 29 -3.62 3.37 -9.23
N ILE A 30 -4.22 4.15 -8.32
CA ILE A 30 -5.39 4.99 -8.61
C ILE A 30 -5.05 6.07 -9.65
N ASN A 31 -3.91 6.74 -9.50
CA ASN A 31 -3.44 7.74 -10.45
C ASN A 31 -3.33 7.16 -11.87
N ARG A 32 -2.68 6.00 -12.01
CA ARG A 32 -2.57 5.30 -13.31
C ARG A 32 -3.93 4.84 -13.84
N TYR A 33 -4.80 4.34 -12.97
CA TYR A 33 -6.16 3.95 -13.35
C TYR A 33 -6.94 5.14 -13.91
N CYS A 34 -6.91 6.28 -13.22
CA CYS A 34 -7.58 7.51 -13.68
C CYS A 34 -6.98 8.02 -14.99
N TYR A 35 -5.65 8.00 -15.13
CA TYR A 35 -4.97 8.40 -16.36
C TYR A 35 -5.39 7.53 -17.56
N ILE A 36 -5.43 6.21 -17.39
CA ILE A 36 -5.72 5.26 -18.49
C ILE A 36 -7.21 5.18 -18.80
N CYS A 37 -8.08 5.11 -17.78
CA CYS A 37 -9.52 4.88 -17.94
C CYS A 37 -10.31 6.19 -18.06
N HIS A 38 -9.83 7.29 -17.47
CA HIS A 38 -10.55 8.55 -17.32
C HIS A 38 -9.69 9.77 -17.68
N SER A 39 -8.95 9.71 -18.79
CA SER A 39 -8.02 10.78 -19.22
C SER A 39 -8.63 12.20 -19.22
N PHE A 40 -9.90 12.37 -19.59
CA PHE A 40 -10.57 13.69 -19.55
C PHE A 40 -10.80 14.24 -18.14
N VAL A 41 -10.98 13.37 -17.15
CA VAL A 41 -11.19 13.78 -15.75
C VAL A 41 -9.84 13.88 -15.02
N TYR A 42 -8.85 13.09 -15.46
CA TYR A 42 -7.50 13.07 -14.91
C TYR A 42 -6.84 14.45 -14.93
N ASP A 43 -6.89 15.18 -16.05
CA ASP A 43 -6.25 16.50 -16.17
C ASP A 43 -6.84 17.54 -15.21
N LYS A 44 -8.10 17.38 -14.79
CA LYS A 44 -8.73 18.23 -13.77
C LYS A 44 -8.46 17.75 -12.34
N LEU A 45 -8.38 16.44 -12.10
CA LEU A 45 -8.22 15.85 -10.77
C LEU A 45 -6.76 15.82 -10.30
N PHE A 46 -5.82 15.50 -11.18
CA PHE A 46 -4.40 15.28 -10.87
C PHE A 46 -3.51 16.41 -11.39
N THR A 47 -3.77 17.64 -10.92
CA THR A 47 -2.83 18.76 -11.07
C THR A 47 -1.65 18.61 -10.10
N ALA A 48 -0.53 19.27 -10.34
CA ALA A 48 0.65 19.20 -9.46
C ALA A 48 0.32 19.54 -7.99
N TRP A 49 -0.58 20.51 -7.78
CA TRP A 49 -1.04 20.92 -6.46
C TRP A 49 -1.91 19.84 -5.78
N ASN A 50 -2.85 19.25 -6.53
CA ASN A 50 -3.71 18.20 -6.01
C ASN A 50 -2.91 16.93 -5.72
N THR A 51 -1.95 16.57 -6.57
CA THR A 51 -1.04 15.44 -6.34
C THR A 51 -0.21 15.67 -5.07
N MET A 52 0.31 16.87 -4.86
CA MET A 52 1.01 17.22 -3.62
C MET A 52 0.09 17.08 -2.40
N PHE A 53 -1.16 17.54 -2.51
CA PHE A 53 -2.15 17.40 -1.45
C PHE A 53 -2.47 15.93 -1.15
N TYR A 54 -2.64 15.07 -2.16
CA TYR A 54 -2.84 13.62 -1.98
C TYR A 54 -1.64 12.95 -1.30
N VAL A 55 -0.41 13.31 -1.69
CA VAL A 55 0.80 12.80 -1.05
C VAL A 55 0.86 13.23 0.42
N CYS A 56 0.57 14.50 0.72
CA CYS A 56 0.51 14.99 2.09
C CYS A 56 -0.57 14.26 2.91
N LEU A 57 -1.74 13.99 2.32
CA LEU A 57 -2.81 13.21 2.93
C LEU A 57 -2.38 11.77 3.23
N ILE A 58 -1.70 11.12 2.29
CA ILE A 58 -1.15 9.76 2.47
C ILE A 58 -0.19 9.72 3.66
N TRP A 59 0.74 10.67 3.74
CA TRP A 59 1.68 10.76 4.85
C TRP A 59 0.98 11.09 6.17
N ALA A 60 0.01 12.01 6.17
CA ALA A 60 -0.77 12.35 7.35
C ALA A 60 -1.56 11.13 7.87
N LEU A 61 -2.22 10.37 6.99
CA LEU A 61 -2.91 9.12 7.33
C LEU A 61 -1.93 8.05 7.83
N THR A 62 -0.74 7.95 7.23
CA THR A 62 0.32 7.03 7.67
C THR A 62 0.77 7.35 9.09
N VAL A 63 1.03 8.62 9.38
CA VAL A 63 1.40 9.08 10.72
C VAL A 63 0.24 8.86 11.69
N LEU A 64 -0.99 9.19 11.31
CA LEU A 64 -2.17 9.01 12.16
C LEU A 64 -2.48 7.53 12.46
N ALA A 65 -2.14 6.62 11.56
CA ALA A 65 -2.23 5.18 11.79
C ALA A 65 -1.08 4.65 12.66
N THR A 66 0.11 5.24 12.57
CA THR A 66 1.32 4.76 13.28
C THR A 66 1.49 5.38 14.67
N VAL A 67 1.01 6.60 14.88
CA VAL A 67 1.12 7.35 16.15
C VAL A 67 0.37 6.68 17.32
N PRO A 68 -0.88 6.20 17.17
CA PRO A 68 -1.58 5.48 18.23
C PRO A 68 -0.80 4.23 18.68
N ASN A 69 -0.21 3.50 17.73
CA ASN A 69 0.66 2.36 18.02
C ASN A 69 1.90 2.74 18.85
N PHE A 70 2.43 3.94 18.65
CA PHE A 70 3.59 4.45 19.37
C PHE A 70 3.25 4.88 20.81
N PHE A 71 2.11 5.55 21.01
CA PHE A 71 1.69 6.03 22.32
C PHE A 71 1.12 4.95 23.24
N VAL A 72 0.56 3.86 22.70
CA VAL A 72 0.03 2.73 23.49
C VAL A 72 1.13 1.90 24.17
N GLY A 73 2.41 2.14 23.86
CA GLY A 73 3.53 1.51 24.57
C GLY A 73 3.81 0.06 24.17
N SER A 74 3.19 -0.41 23.09
CA SER A 74 3.26 -1.79 22.59
C SER A 74 4.45 -2.03 21.66
N ILE A 75 5.64 -1.52 21.97
CA ILE A 75 6.88 -1.98 21.29
C ILE A 75 7.76 -2.62 22.35
N GLU A 76 7.79 -3.94 22.31
CA GLU A 76 8.57 -4.77 23.21
C GLU A 76 9.48 -5.66 22.36
N TYR A 77 10.62 -6.04 22.94
CA TYR A 77 11.53 -6.97 22.29
C TYR A 77 10.88 -8.35 22.28
N ASP A 78 10.57 -8.90 21.10
CA ASP A 78 10.09 -10.27 21.01
C ASP A 78 11.28 -11.22 20.79
N PRO A 79 11.66 -12.03 21.80
CA PRO A 79 12.81 -12.91 21.72
C PRO A 79 12.63 -14.03 20.67
N ARG A 80 11.42 -14.28 20.16
CA ARG A 80 11.18 -15.30 19.13
C ARG A 80 11.65 -14.88 17.74
N ILE A 81 11.74 -13.58 17.50
CA ILE A 81 12.11 -12.97 16.21
C ILE A 81 13.36 -12.09 16.34
N TYR A 82 13.97 -12.06 17.53
CA TYR A 82 15.13 -11.24 17.87
C TYR A 82 14.97 -9.78 17.41
N SER A 83 13.74 -9.28 17.38
CA SER A 83 13.38 -8.00 16.79
C SER A 83 12.32 -7.30 17.61
N CYS A 84 12.38 -5.97 17.58
CA CYS A 84 11.45 -5.11 18.26
C CYS A 84 10.28 -4.80 17.35
N THR A 85 9.11 -5.30 17.72
CA THR A 85 7.92 -5.18 16.89
C THR A 85 6.76 -4.69 17.71
N PHE A 86 5.75 -4.19 17.01
CA PHE A 86 4.49 -3.85 17.63
C PHE A 86 3.90 -5.13 18.26
N VAL A 87 3.86 -5.17 19.58
CA VAL A 87 3.20 -6.23 20.33
C VAL A 87 1.72 -6.11 20.04
N GLN A 88 1.23 -6.95 19.13
CA GLN A 88 -0.16 -6.97 18.66
C GLN A 88 -1.15 -7.53 19.71
N THR A 89 -0.74 -7.63 20.98
CA THR A 89 -1.47 -8.32 22.05
C THR A 89 -2.33 -7.40 22.93
N ALA A 90 -2.30 -6.08 22.74
CA ALA A 90 -3.10 -5.17 23.57
C ALA A 90 -4.62 -5.25 23.27
N SER A 91 -5.02 -5.57 22.02
CA SER A 91 -6.40 -5.90 21.68
C SER A 91 -6.52 -6.55 20.29
N SER A 92 -7.10 -7.75 20.21
CA SER A 92 -7.30 -8.48 18.94
C SER A 92 -8.12 -7.68 17.92
N SER A 93 -9.06 -6.85 18.38
CA SER A 93 -9.87 -5.98 17.50
C SER A 93 -9.05 -4.90 16.79
N TYR A 94 -8.04 -4.35 17.46
CA TYR A 94 -7.16 -3.33 16.90
C TYR A 94 -6.24 -3.92 15.84
N THR A 95 -5.62 -5.07 16.14
CA THR A 95 -4.80 -5.84 15.21
C THR A 95 -5.58 -6.21 13.93
N ILE A 96 -6.81 -6.71 14.08
CA ILE A 96 -7.69 -7.03 12.95
C ILE A 96 -7.99 -5.76 12.13
N THR A 97 -8.34 -4.66 12.78
CA THR A 97 -8.64 -3.39 12.10
C THR A 97 -7.44 -2.86 11.32
N VAL A 98 -6.24 -2.92 11.91
CA VAL A 98 -5.00 -2.50 11.25
C VAL A 98 -4.71 -3.38 10.03
N VAL A 99 -4.81 -4.71 10.16
CA VAL A 99 -4.61 -5.62 9.02
C VAL A 99 -5.65 -5.38 7.92
N VAL A 100 -6.92 -5.22 8.25
CA VAL A 100 -7.96 -4.99 7.26
C VAL A 100 -7.74 -3.66 6.52
N ILE A 101 -7.53 -2.57 7.25
CA ILE A 101 -7.40 -1.23 6.67
C ILE A 101 -6.08 -1.08 5.89
N HIS A 102 -4.98 -1.63 6.41
CA HIS A 102 -3.65 -1.40 5.83
C HIS A 102 -3.19 -2.50 4.89
N PHE A 103 -3.83 -3.67 4.89
CA PHE A 103 -3.47 -4.77 3.99
C PHE A 103 -4.61 -5.07 3.02
N ILE A 104 -5.80 -5.42 3.53
CA ILE A 104 -6.89 -5.90 2.67
C ILE A 104 -7.46 -4.79 1.77
N VAL A 105 -7.76 -3.61 2.32
CA VAL A 105 -8.29 -2.48 1.55
C VAL A 105 -7.33 -2.08 0.42
N PRO A 106 -6.05 -1.76 0.67
CA PRO A 106 -5.12 -1.42 -0.40
C PRO A 106 -4.94 -2.55 -1.41
N ILE A 107 -4.88 -3.82 -0.98
CA ILE A 107 -4.83 -4.95 -1.92
C ILE A 107 -6.04 -4.96 -2.85
N THR A 108 -7.25 -4.86 -2.30
CA THR A 108 -8.49 -4.88 -3.11
C THR A 108 -8.56 -3.70 -4.07
N VAL A 109 -8.18 -2.49 -3.64
CA VAL A 109 -8.17 -1.28 -4.48
C VAL A 109 -7.17 -1.43 -5.62
N VAL A 110 -5.94 -1.85 -5.30
CA VAL A 110 -4.89 -2.16 -6.28
C VAL A 110 -5.42 -3.19 -7.26
N THR A 111 -5.80 -4.38 -6.82
CA THR A 111 -6.31 -5.46 -7.68
C THR A 111 -7.47 -5.00 -8.57
N PHE A 112 -8.43 -4.25 -8.03
CA PHE A 112 -9.54 -3.69 -8.82
C PHE A 112 -9.05 -2.74 -9.92
N CYS A 113 -8.17 -1.79 -9.59
CA CYS A 113 -7.57 -0.87 -10.56
C CYS A 113 -6.85 -1.64 -11.68
N TYR A 114 -6.04 -2.65 -11.30
CA TYR A 114 -5.28 -3.49 -12.23
C TYR A 114 -6.19 -4.32 -13.15
N LEU A 115 -7.24 -4.95 -12.61
CA LEU A 115 -8.21 -5.72 -13.39
C LEU A 115 -8.95 -4.83 -14.40
N ARG A 116 -9.39 -3.64 -14.00
CA ARG A 116 -10.08 -2.71 -14.91
C ARG A 116 -9.20 -2.23 -16.04
N ILE A 117 -7.94 -1.89 -15.75
CA ILE A 117 -6.95 -1.52 -16.79
C ILE A 117 -6.79 -2.69 -17.77
N TRP A 118 -6.64 -3.92 -17.27
CA TRP A 118 -6.48 -5.11 -18.12
C TRP A 118 -7.70 -5.33 -19.03
N ILE A 119 -8.91 -5.24 -18.49
CA ILE A 119 -10.16 -5.38 -19.27
C ILE A 119 -10.20 -4.31 -20.38
N LEU A 120 -9.90 -3.06 -20.06
CA LEU A 120 -9.87 -1.96 -21.03
C LEU A 120 -8.85 -2.22 -22.14
N VAL A 121 -7.65 -2.72 -21.80
CA VAL A 121 -6.62 -3.09 -22.78
C VAL A 121 -7.10 -4.21 -23.70
N ILE A 122 -7.73 -5.26 -23.18
CA ILE A 122 -8.29 -6.34 -24.01
C ILE A 122 -9.39 -5.79 -24.93
N GLN A 123 -10.29 -4.96 -24.41
CA GLN A 123 -11.38 -4.35 -25.19
C GLN A 123 -10.86 -3.48 -26.33
N VAL A 124 -9.87 -2.62 -26.06
CA VAL A 124 -9.21 -1.80 -27.08
C VAL A 124 -8.51 -2.67 -28.11
N ARG A 125 -7.73 -3.68 -27.70
CA ARG A 125 -7.08 -4.61 -28.63
C ARG A 125 -8.07 -5.38 -29.51
N ARG A 126 -9.23 -5.78 -28.97
CA ARG A 126 -10.29 -6.46 -29.73
C ARG A 126 -10.99 -5.51 -30.73
N LYS A 127 -11.22 -4.25 -30.36
CA LYS A 127 -11.80 -3.23 -31.26
C LYS A 127 -10.82 -2.75 -32.35
N VAL A 128 -9.52 -2.73 -32.07
CA VAL A 128 -8.44 -2.22 -32.94
C VAL A 128 -8.03 -3.22 -34.06
N LYS A 129 -8.77 -4.31 -34.27
CA LYS A 129 -8.64 -5.10 -35.51
C LYS A 129 -9.07 -4.30 -36.77
N SER A 130 -9.56 -3.08 -36.60
CA SER A 130 -9.82 -2.08 -37.63
C SER A 130 -9.18 -0.74 -37.24
N GLU A 131 -8.05 -0.39 -37.87
CA GLU A 131 -7.65 0.99 -38.22
C GLU A 131 -7.34 2.07 -37.15
N THR A 132 -6.95 1.80 -35.89
CA THR A 132 -6.39 2.90 -35.05
C THR A 132 -5.37 2.46 -34.00
N LYS A 133 -4.24 3.19 -33.91
CA LYS A 133 -3.13 2.96 -32.96
C LYS A 133 -3.59 2.61 -31.52
N PRO A 134 -2.92 1.68 -30.83
CA PRO A 134 -3.22 1.39 -29.42
C PRO A 134 -3.08 2.66 -28.57
N ARG A 135 -4.13 3.02 -27.83
CA ARG A 135 -4.19 4.19 -26.94
C ARG A 135 -3.13 4.17 -25.81
N MET A 136 -2.57 2.99 -25.52
CA MET A 136 -1.63 2.79 -24.41
C MET A 136 -0.21 2.66 -24.92
N LYS A 137 0.68 3.57 -24.53
CA LYS A 137 2.08 3.54 -24.93
C LYS A 137 2.78 2.33 -24.27
N PRO A 138 3.71 1.66 -24.97
CA PRO A 138 4.50 0.57 -24.38
C PRO A 138 5.23 0.95 -23.09
N SER A 139 5.63 2.23 -22.96
CA SER A 139 6.22 2.80 -21.74
C SER A 139 5.27 2.81 -20.55
N ASP A 140 4.00 3.10 -20.77
CA ASP A 140 2.98 3.14 -19.72
C ASP A 140 2.66 1.72 -19.21
N PHE A 141 2.68 0.75 -20.12
CA PHE A 141 2.53 -0.67 -19.77
C PHE A 141 3.72 -1.20 -18.96
N ARG A 142 4.96 -0.85 -19.34
CA ARG A 142 6.14 -1.21 -18.55
C ARG A 142 6.10 -0.63 -17.15
N ASN A 143 5.79 0.66 -17.02
CA ASN A 143 5.66 1.28 -15.71
C ASN A 143 4.55 0.64 -14.86
N PHE A 144 3.41 0.32 -15.46
CA PHE A 144 2.32 -0.41 -14.81
C PHE A 144 2.77 -1.80 -14.31
N LEU A 145 3.51 -2.54 -15.13
CA LEU A 145 4.03 -3.86 -14.79
C LEU A 145 5.05 -3.77 -13.64
N THR A 146 5.99 -2.82 -13.70
CA THR A 146 6.95 -2.59 -12.62
C THR A 146 6.25 -2.32 -11.29
N MET A 147 5.21 -1.50 -11.31
CA MET A 147 4.43 -1.21 -10.10
C MET A 147 3.68 -2.41 -9.54
N PHE A 148 3.09 -3.24 -10.41
CA PHE A 148 2.44 -4.48 -10.00
C PHE A 148 3.45 -5.44 -9.37
N VAL A 149 4.63 -5.59 -9.98
CA VAL A 149 5.71 -6.42 -9.45
C VAL A 149 6.17 -5.93 -8.08
N VAL A 150 6.35 -4.62 -7.90
CA VAL A 150 6.71 -4.02 -6.60
C VAL A 150 5.67 -4.37 -5.54
N PHE A 151 4.39 -4.25 -5.86
CA PHE A 151 3.31 -4.61 -4.94
C PHE A 151 3.29 -6.11 -4.59
N VAL A 152 3.50 -6.98 -5.57
CA VAL A 152 3.55 -8.44 -5.35
C VAL A 152 4.72 -8.80 -4.44
N ILE A 153 5.91 -8.26 -4.70
CA ILE A 153 7.09 -8.46 -3.85
C ILE A 153 6.80 -7.96 -2.44
N PHE A 154 6.21 -6.77 -2.30
CA PHE A 154 5.81 -6.23 -1.01
C PHE A 154 4.86 -7.19 -0.28
N ALA A 155 3.80 -7.66 -0.92
CA ALA A 155 2.86 -8.61 -0.32
C ALA A 155 3.57 -9.91 0.13
N PHE A 156 4.46 -10.47 -0.69
CA PHE A 156 5.22 -11.67 -0.33
C PHE A 156 6.19 -11.45 0.83
N CYS A 157 6.89 -10.32 0.87
CA CYS A 157 7.82 -10.00 1.94
C CYS A 157 7.09 -9.73 3.27
N TRP A 158 5.90 -9.15 3.23
CA TRP A 158 5.14 -8.77 4.42
C TRP A 158 4.13 -9.83 4.89
N ALA A 159 3.74 -10.77 4.03
CA ALA A 159 2.81 -11.84 4.38
C ALA A 159 3.26 -12.68 5.59
N PRO A 160 4.53 -13.14 5.69
CA PRO A 160 4.98 -13.93 6.84
C PRO A 160 4.81 -13.18 8.16
N LEU A 161 5.18 -11.90 8.18
CA LEU A 161 5.12 -11.06 9.37
C LEU A 161 3.68 -10.78 9.81
N ASN A 162 2.78 -10.53 8.85
CA ASN A 162 1.35 -10.36 9.14
C ASN A 162 0.68 -11.67 9.59
N LEU A 163 1.04 -12.81 9.01
CA LEU A 163 0.51 -14.12 9.39
C LEU A 163 0.96 -14.53 10.79
N ILE A 164 2.22 -14.28 11.15
CA ILE A 164 2.74 -14.53 12.50
C ILE A 164 2.02 -13.62 13.50
N GLY A 165 1.88 -12.34 13.20
CA GLY A 165 1.14 -11.39 14.05
C GLY A 165 -0.34 -11.79 14.24
N LEU A 166 -0.98 -12.32 13.20
CA LEU A 166 -2.35 -12.83 13.28
C LEU A 166 -2.44 -14.11 14.11
N ALA A 167 -1.51 -15.05 13.92
CA ALA A 167 -1.46 -16.31 14.68
C ALA A 167 -1.26 -16.05 16.19
N VAL A 168 -0.42 -15.08 16.56
CA VAL A 168 -0.21 -14.66 17.95
C VAL A 168 -1.41 -13.90 18.52
N ALA A 169 -2.20 -13.21 17.70
CA ALA A 169 -3.41 -12.51 18.17
C ALA A 169 -4.62 -13.43 18.35
N ILE A 170 -4.62 -14.61 17.71
CA ILE A 170 -5.68 -15.62 17.78
C ILE A 170 -5.44 -16.66 18.90
N ASN A 171 -4.17 -16.88 19.27
CA ASN A 171 -3.75 -17.85 20.29
C ASN A 171 -3.41 -17.19 21.62
#